data_AF-A0A7Y0R1P2-F1
#
_entry.id   AF-A0A7Y0R1P2-F1
#
_cell.length_a   1.000
_cell.length_b   1.000
_cell.length_c   1.000
_cell.angle_alpha   90.00
_cell.angle_beta   90.00
_cell.angle_gamma   90.00
#
_symmetry.space_group_name_H-M   'P 1'
#
loop_
_entity.id
_entity.type
_entity.pdbx_description
1 polymer ?
#
loop_
_entity_poly.entity_id
_entity_poly.type
_entity_poly.pdbx_seq_one_letter_code
_entity_poly.pdbx_strand_id
1 'polypeptide(L)'
;IARGWDLGNVAAMLERAGTDAARPEWLEPQYGIRDGQYFLTEQQAQAILDLRLHKLTGLEHEKILAEYKELLEEIAELMHILASTERLMEVIREELEAVRDGFADARRTEITAASHDIDMEELIAREDVVVTLSHEGYVKYQILSDYEAQRRGGKGKSATRMKDEDYIERLLVANTHDNILCFSTRGKTYRLKVYQLPLASRTARGKPIVNILPLEDGERITAILPVDEFSADKFIFMATGD
;
A
#
# COMPACT_ATOMS: atom_id res chain seq x y z
N ILE A 1 -34.79 51.50 27.41
CA ILE A 1 -34.23 50.47 26.51
C ILE A 1 -34.08 50.98 25.06
N ALA A 2 -34.85 51.99 24.60
CA ALA A 2 -34.74 52.56 23.24
C ALA A 2 -33.72 53.72 23.04
N ARG A 3 -32.86 54.01 24.02
CA ARG A 3 -31.87 55.11 23.93
C ARG A 3 -30.52 54.54 23.49
N GLY A 4 -29.98 55.08 22.40
CA GLY A 4 -28.62 54.79 21.94
C GLY A 4 -27.58 55.53 22.78
N TRP A 5 -26.46 54.87 23.04
CA TRP A 5 -25.31 55.40 23.79
C TRP A 5 -24.07 55.49 22.90
N ASP A 6 -23.22 56.48 23.13
CA ASP A 6 -21.97 56.61 22.38
C ASP A 6 -20.96 55.51 22.80
N LEU A 7 -20.27 54.94 21.81
CA LEU A 7 -19.37 53.79 21.98
C LEU A 7 -18.05 54.13 22.70
N GLY A 8 -17.66 55.40 22.73
CA GLY A 8 -16.45 55.89 23.40
C GLY A 8 -15.18 55.11 23.00
N ASN A 9 -14.34 54.78 23.99
CA ASN A 9 -13.07 54.08 23.79
C ASN A 9 -13.21 52.65 23.25
N VAL A 10 -14.41 52.05 23.33
CA VAL A 10 -14.67 50.67 22.91
C VAL A 10 -14.84 50.59 21.39
N ALA A 11 -15.17 51.70 20.72
CA ALA A 11 -15.32 51.77 19.26
C ALA A 11 -14.04 51.29 18.52
N ALA A 12 -12.87 51.77 18.94
CA ALA A 12 -11.59 51.40 18.34
C ALA A 12 -11.20 49.94 18.56
N MET A 13 -11.72 49.31 19.63
CA MET A 13 -11.47 47.89 19.91
C MET A 13 -12.36 46.99 19.04
N LEU A 14 -13.59 47.41 18.79
CA LEU A 14 -14.57 46.69 17.97
C LEU A 14 -14.26 46.76 16.47
N GLU A 15 -13.69 47.87 15.97
CA GLU A 15 -13.23 47.97 14.58
C GLU A 15 -12.17 46.91 14.22
N ARG A 16 -11.32 46.51 15.17
CA ARG A 16 -10.26 45.54 14.94
C ARG A 16 -10.75 44.09 14.89
N ALA A 17 -11.80 43.77 15.65
CA ALA A 17 -12.33 42.41 15.75
C ALA A 17 -13.36 42.08 14.65
N GLY A 18 -13.86 43.10 13.93
CA GLY A 18 -15.02 42.97 13.05
C GLY A 18 -16.31 43.11 13.86
N THR A 19 -17.23 43.95 13.38
CA THR A 19 -18.44 44.37 14.12
C THR A 19 -19.37 43.22 14.50
N ASP A 20 -19.31 42.11 13.76
CA ASP A 20 -20.18 40.94 13.95
C ASP A 20 -19.48 39.73 14.58
N ALA A 21 -18.14 39.73 14.73
CA ALA A 21 -17.40 38.55 15.19
C ALA A 21 -17.67 38.22 16.68
N ALA A 22 -17.97 39.23 17.49
CA ALA A 22 -18.25 39.08 18.92
C ALA A 22 -19.76 39.15 19.25
N ARG A 23 -20.64 39.14 18.24
CA ARG A 23 -22.09 39.22 18.42
C ARG A 23 -22.68 37.80 18.60
N PRO A 24 -23.40 37.51 19.70
CA PRO A 24 -24.07 36.23 19.85
C PRO A 24 -25.17 36.01 18.81
N GLU A 25 -25.32 34.80 18.29
CA GLU A 25 -26.29 34.46 17.24
C GLU A 25 -27.76 34.70 17.65
N TRP A 26 -28.07 34.51 18.93
CA TRP A 26 -29.42 34.69 19.49
C TRP A 26 -29.78 36.17 19.74
N LEU A 27 -28.83 37.10 19.58
CA LEU A 27 -29.07 38.51 19.87
C LEU A 27 -29.86 39.16 18.73
N GLU A 28 -31.05 39.66 19.04
CA GLU A 28 -31.91 40.33 18.07
C GLU A 28 -31.26 41.60 17.48
N PRO A 29 -31.43 41.89 16.16
CA PRO A 29 -30.77 43.02 15.47
C PRO A 29 -30.99 44.40 16.09
N GLN A 30 -32.02 44.56 16.91
CA GLN A 30 -32.34 45.80 17.60
C GLN A 30 -31.38 46.16 18.75
N TYR A 31 -30.57 45.21 19.22
CA TYR A 31 -29.57 45.38 20.27
C TYR A 31 -28.14 45.36 19.70
N GLY A 32 -27.19 45.94 20.43
CA GLY A 32 -25.80 46.09 20.00
C GLY A 32 -25.55 47.38 19.22
N ILE A 33 -24.56 47.36 18.32
CA ILE A 33 -24.15 48.54 17.55
C ILE A 33 -25.11 48.77 16.39
N ARG A 34 -25.68 49.98 16.29
CA ARG A 34 -26.50 50.44 15.17
C ARG A 34 -26.25 51.92 14.93
N ASP A 35 -25.96 52.30 13.69
CA ASP A 35 -25.76 53.69 13.26
C ASP A 35 -24.77 54.48 14.15
N GLY A 36 -23.70 53.80 14.60
CA GLY A 36 -22.67 54.40 15.47
C GLY A 36 -23.04 54.52 16.95
N GLN A 37 -24.20 53.99 17.36
CA GLN A 37 -24.68 53.99 18.75
C GLN A 37 -24.87 52.57 19.28
N TYR A 38 -24.73 52.39 20.59
CA TYR A 38 -24.93 51.11 21.27
C TYR A 38 -26.28 51.04 21.98
N PHE A 39 -27.01 49.95 21.75
CA PHE A 39 -28.31 49.66 22.37
C PHE A 39 -28.19 48.46 23.31
N LEU A 40 -28.48 48.68 24.59
CA LEU A 40 -28.35 47.68 25.67
C LEU A 40 -29.52 46.69 25.69
N THR A 41 -29.24 45.43 26.02
CA THR A 41 -30.26 44.43 26.38
C THR A 41 -30.75 44.61 27.81
N GLU A 42 -31.90 44.00 28.15
CA GLU A 42 -32.39 43.98 29.53
C GLU A 42 -31.41 43.30 30.48
N GLN A 43 -30.79 42.19 30.06
CA GLN A 43 -29.77 41.50 30.84
C GLN A 43 -28.53 42.38 31.10
N GLN A 44 -28.05 43.11 30.09
CA GLN A 44 -26.94 44.05 30.24
C GLN A 44 -27.32 45.21 31.18
N ALA A 45 -28.54 45.74 31.07
CA ALA A 45 -29.02 46.80 31.95
C ALA A 45 -29.09 46.34 33.42
N GLN A 46 -29.58 45.14 33.68
CA GLN A 46 -29.59 44.56 35.02
C GLN A 46 -28.18 44.36 35.56
N ALA A 47 -27.25 43.83 34.76
CA ALA A 47 -25.85 43.67 35.15
C ALA A 47 -25.17 45.01 35.52
N ILE A 48 -25.52 46.10 34.83
CA ILE A 48 -25.05 47.45 35.17
C ILE A 48 -25.61 47.91 36.53
N LEU A 49 -26.89 47.65 36.82
CA LEU A 49 -27.51 48.00 38.10
C LEU A 49 -26.90 47.22 39.28
N ASP A 50 -26.43 46.00 39.03
CA ASP A 50 -25.81 45.14 40.03
C ASP A 50 -24.32 45.48 40.30
N LEU A 51 -23.77 46.50 39.62
CA LEU A 51 -22.38 46.94 39.83
C LEU A 51 -22.17 47.51 41.23
N ARG A 52 -21.02 47.17 41.83
CA ARG A 52 -20.60 47.65 43.15
C ARG A 52 -19.59 48.79 43.01
N LEU A 53 -19.63 49.77 43.93
CA LEU A 53 -18.78 50.96 43.90
C LEU A 53 -17.26 50.69 43.76
N HIS A 54 -16.75 49.58 44.32
CA HIS A 54 -15.32 49.24 44.21
C HIS A 54 -14.87 48.88 42.78
N LYS A 55 -15.82 48.56 41.87
CA LYS A 55 -15.57 48.30 40.45
C LYS A 55 -15.33 49.58 39.64
N LEU A 56 -15.54 50.75 40.22
CA LEU A 56 -15.32 52.05 39.58
C LEU A 56 -13.91 52.61 39.84
N THR A 57 -13.00 51.80 40.37
CA THR A 57 -11.60 52.19 40.54
C THR A 57 -10.85 52.08 39.20
N GLY A 58 -9.85 52.94 38.97
CA GLY A 58 -9.08 52.91 37.71
C GLY A 58 -8.43 51.56 37.43
N LEU A 59 -7.98 50.86 38.48
CA LEU A 59 -7.35 49.55 38.37
C LEU A 59 -8.32 48.44 37.93
N GLU A 60 -9.59 48.53 38.34
CA GLU A 60 -10.62 47.59 37.85
C GLU A 60 -11.03 47.91 36.41
N HIS A 61 -11.03 49.18 36.01
CA HIS A 61 -11.27 49.58 34.62
C HIS A 61 -10.17 49.03 33.68
N GLU A 62 -8.90 49.17 34.04
CA GLU A 62 -7.78 48.63 33.26
C GLU A 62 -7.85 47.10 33.15
N LYS A 63 -8.19 46.40 34.24
CA LYS A 63 -8.39 44.94 34.20
C LYS A 63 -9.48 44.51 33.24
N ILE A 64 -10.64 45.18 33.27
CA ILE A 64 -11.76 44.86 32.38
C ILE A 64 -11.36 45.10 30.92
N LEU A 65 -10.62 46.17 30.63
CA LEU A 65 -10.13 46.43 29.27
C LEU A 65 -9.10 45.38 28.81
N ALA A 66 -8.22 44.93 29.71
CA ALA A 66 -7.25 43.88 29.42
C ALA A 66 -7.94 42.53 29.14
N GLU A 67 -8.84 42.12 30.02
CA GLU A 67 -9.65 40.90 29.88
C GLU A 67 -10.48 40.94 28.58
N TYR A 68 -11.11 42.08 28.29
CA TYR A 68 -11.86 42.24 27.05
C TYR A 68 -10.98 42.06 25.80
N LYS A 69 -9.74 42.57 25.83
CA LYS A 69 -8.79 42.39 24.74
C LYS A 69 -8.37 40.93 24.58
N GLU A 70 -8.06 40.24 25.68
CA GLU A 70 -7.70 38.82 25.68
C GLU A 70 -8.83 37.96 25.10
N LEU A 71 -10.08 38.21 25.51
CA LEU A 71 -11.25 37.52 24.98
C LEU A 71 -11.45 37.76 23.48
N LEU A 72 -11.20 38.98 22.99
CA LEU A 72 -11.27 39.26 21.55
C LEU A 72 -10.18 38.52 20.76
N GLU A 73 -8.97 38.42 21.31
CA GLU A 73 -7.88 37.65 20.70
C GLU A 73 -8.20 36.15 20.69
N GLU A 74 -8.78 35.62 21.77
CA GLU A 74 -9.24 34.23 21.85
C GLU A 74 -10.35 33.92 20.84
N ILE A 75 -11.38 34.77 20.77
CA ILE A 75 -12.47 34.60 19.78
C ILE A 75 -11.92 34.62 18.36
N ALA A 76 -10.97 35.50 18.06
CA ALA A 76 -10.36 35.59 16.74
C ALA A 76 -9.58 34.31 16.37
N GLU A 77 -8.80 33.75 17.30
CA GLU A 77 -8.06 32.50 17.05
C GLU A 77 -9.03 31.31 16.90
N LEU A 78 -10.06 31.20 17.75
CA LEU A 78 -11.06 30.14 17.65
C LEU A 78 -11.81 30.22 16.31
N MET A 79 -12.22 31.42 15.88
CA MET A 79 -12.84 31.64 14.58
C MET A 79 -11.90 31.28 13.42
N HIS A 80 -10.61 31.59 13.55
CA HIS A 80 -9.60 31.23 12.55
C HIS A 80 -9.43 29.71 12.42
N ILE A 81 -9.39 28.99 13.56
CA ILE A 81 -9.35 27.52 13.59
C ILE A 81 -10.62 26.92 12.93
N LEU A 82 -11.80 27.46 13.25
CA LEU A 82 -13.07 26.98 12.69
C LEU A 82 -13.21 27.27 11.19
N ALA A 83 -12.64 28.37 10.70
CA ALA A 83 -12.72 28.78 9.29
C ALA A 83 -11.71 28.02 8.40
N SER A 84 -10.58 27.57 8.94
CA SER A 84 -9.50 26.94 8.18
C SER A 84 -9.31 25.47 8.56
N THR A 85 -9.66 24.56 7.66
CA THR A 85 -9.39 23.13 7.81
C THR A 85 -7.89 22.83 7.96
N GLU A 86 -7.02 23.61 7.31
CA GLU A 86 -5.56 23.45 7.43
C GLU A 86 -5.10 23.74 8.85
N ARG A 87 -5.55 24.87 9.43
CA ARG A 87 -5.24 25.25 10.81
C ARG A 87 -5.75 24.21 11.81
N LEU A 88 -6.96 23.70 11.61
CA LEU A 88 -7.52 22.63 12.44
C LEU A 88 -6.65 21.36 12.39
N MET A 89 -6.16 20.97 11.21
CA MET A 89 -5.28 19.81 11.06
C MET A 89 -3.90 20.00 11.69
N GLU A 90 -3.37 21.23 11.70
CA GLU A 90 -2.15 21.57 12.44
C GLU A 90 -2.35 21.37 13.95
N VAL A 91 -3.42 21.92 14.52
CA VAL A 91 -3.74 21.77 15.95
C VAL A 91 -3.88 20.29 16.32
N ILE A 92 -4.60 19.50 15.52
CA ILE A 92 -4.74 18.06 15.76
C ILE A 92 -3.38 17.36 15.75
N ARG A 93 -2.48 17.73 14.82
CA ARG A 93 -1.13 17.15 14.76
C ARG A 93 -0.35 17.49 16.02
N GLU A 94 -0.34 18.76 16.42
CA GLU A 94 0.37 19.24 17.60
C GLU A 94 -0.11 18.50 18.87
N GLU A 95 -1.42 18.31 19.02
CA GLU A 95 -2.00 17.55 20.12
C GLU A 95 -1.61 16.06 20.09
N LEU A 96 -1.64 15.42 18.92
CA LEU A 96 -1.22 14.02 18.76
C LEU A 96 0.27 13.83 19.05
N GLU A 97 1.11 14.78 18.67
CA GLU A 97 2.54 14.78 18.98
C GLU A 97 2.77 14.95 20.49
N ALA A 98 2.05 15.87 21.14
CA ALA A 98 2.11 16.04 22.59
C ALA A 98 1.66 14.78 23.35
N VAL A 99 0.60 14.10 22.87
CA VAL A 99 0.15 12.83 23.45
C VAL A 99 1.18 11.71 23.22
N ARG A 100 1.72 11.60 22.00
CA ARG A 100 2.80 10.64 21.71
C ARG A 100 3.98 10.87 22.64
N ASP A 101 4.44 12.10 22.78
CA ASP A 101 5.65 12.41 23.55
C ASP A 101 5.41 12.31 25.07
N GLY A 102 4.20 12.58 25.54
CA GLY A 102 3.80 12.43 26.94
C GLY A 102 3.56 10.99 27.40
N PHE A 103 3.18 10.09 26.48
CA PHE A 103 2.76 8.71 26.79
C PHE A 103 3.49 7.61 26.02
N ALA A 104 4.53 7.94 25.24
CA ALA A 104 5.29 6.93 24.50
C ALA A 104 6.02 5.96 25.44
N ASP A 105 5.92 4.68 25.13
CA ASP A 105 6.71 3.62 25.74
C ASP A 105 7.41 2.77 24.67
N ALA A 106 8.45 2.05 25.10
CA ALA A 106 9.17 1.16 24.20
C ALA A 106 8.30 -0.08 23.89
N ARG A 107 8.28 -0.48 22.61
CA ARG A 107 7.59 -1.71 22.18
C ARG A 107 8.16 -2.91 22.95
N ARG A 108 7.30 -3.60 23.69
CA ARG A 108 7.68 -4.77 24.50
C ARG A 108 7.82 -6.06 23.70
N THR A 109 7.19 -6.14 22.54
CA THR A 109 7.15 -7.34 21.69
C THR A 109 8.05 -7.19 20.47
N GLU A 110 8.77 -8.24 20.12
CA GLU A 110 9.56 -8.33 18.89
C GLU A 110 8.71 -8.93 17.78
N ILE A 111 8.75 -8.32 16.58
CA ILE A 111 8.16 -8.93 15.38
C ILE A 111 9.26 -9.75 14.73
N THR A 112 9.27 -11.04 14.99
CA THR A 112 10.13 -11.97 14.26
C THR A 112 9.51 -12.20 12.89
N ALA A 113 10.29 -12.04 11.83
CA ALA A 113 9.96 -12.59 10.52
C ALA A 113 10.08 -14.12 10.58
N ALA A 114 9.17 -14.76 11.32
CA ALA A 114 8.97 -16.20 11.20
C ALA A 114 8.12 -16.41 9.95
N SER A 115 8.71 -16.19 8.77
CA SER A 115 8.39 -17.10 7.69
C SER A 115 9.02 -18.42 8.12
N HIS A 116 8.21 -19.45 8.33
CA HIS A 116 8.57 -20.62 7.56
C HIS A 116 8.55 -20.09 6.13
N ASP A 117 9.73 -19.84 5.55
CA ASP A 117 9.86 -19.85 4.10
C ASP A 117 9.42 -21.26 3.74
N ILE A 118 8.10 -21.45 3.59
CA ILE A 118 7.56 -22.60 2.91
C ILE A 118 8.12 -22.40 1.51
N ASP A 119 9.26 -23.04 1.26
CA ASP A 119 9.86 -23.03 -0.04
C ASP A 119 8.75 -23.45 -0.99
N MET A 120 8.55 -22.70 -2.09
CA MET A 120 7.49 -23.00 -3.05
C MET A 120 7.55 -24.46 -3.50
N GLU A 121 8.73 -25.08 -3.44
CA GLU A 121 8.98 -26.51 -3.61
C GLU A 121 8.17 -27.40 -2.64
N GLU A 122 8.04 -27.06 -1.35
CA GLU A 122 7.28 -27.84 -0.36
C GLU A 122 5.77 -27.88 -0.62
N LEU A 123 5.24 -26.93 -1.41
CA LEU A 123 3.84 -26.91 -1.84
C LEU A 123 3.58 -27.78 -3.08
N ILE A 124 4.62 -28.25 -3.77
CA ILE A 124 4.50 -29.08 -4.97
C ILE A 124 4.43 -30.56 -4.56
N ALA A 125 3.50 -31.31 -5.16
CA ALA A 125 3.42 -32.75 -4.94
C ALA A 125 4.58 -33.48 -5.64
N ARG A 126 5.21 -34.44 -4.97
CA ARG A 126 6.24 -35.31 -5.54
C ARG A 126 5.61 -36.37 -6.43
N GLU A 127 5.61 -36.14 -7.72
CA GLU A 127 5.02 -37.05 -8.72
C GLU A 127 6.00 -37.35 -9.86
N ASP A 128 5.86 -38.56 -10.43
CA ASP A 128 6.61 -38.96 -11.62
C ASP A 128 5.97 -38.38 -12.87
N VAL A 129 6.77 -37.64 -13.64
CA VAL A 129 6.32 -36.90 -14.81
C VAL A 129 7.19 -37.21 -16.02
N VAL A 130 6.61 -37.08 -17.20
CA VAL A 130 7.30 -37.15 -18.48
C VAL A 130 7.61 -35.74 -18.94
N VAL A 131 8.89 -35.43 -19.12
CA VAL A 131 9.36 -34.16 -19.67
C VAL A 131 9.67 -34.36 -21.16
N THR A 132 9.15 -33.46 -21.99
CA THR A 132 9.35 -33.50 -23.44
C THR A 132 9.94 -32.19 -23.94
N LEU A 133 10.95 -32.27 -24.81
CA LEU A 133 11.50 -31.17 -25.59
C LEU A 133 11.23 -31.43 -27.08
N SER A 134 10.63 -30.47 -27.76
CA SER A 134 10.42 -30.52 -29.21
C SER A 134 11.61 -29.93 -29.98
N HIS A 135 11.68 -30.22 -31.28
CA HIS A 135 12.74 -29.72 -32.14
C HIS A 135 12.70 -28.19 -32.29
N GLU A 136 11.51 -27.59 -32.30
CA GLU A 136 11.33 -26.12 -32.27
C GLU A 136 11.66 -25.50 -30.90
N GLY A 137 12.10 -26.30 -29.91
CA GLY A 137 12.50 -25.81 -28.60
C GLY A 137 11.34 -25.56 -27.65
N TYR A 138 10.19 -26.20 -27.85
CA TYR A 138 9.11 -26.18 -26.86
C TYR A 138 9.35 -27.25 -25.79
N VAL A 139 9.23 -26.83 -24.53
CA VAL A 139 9.38 -27.72 -23.37
C VAL A 139 8.09 -27.75 -22.55
N LYS A 140 7.77 -28.93 -22.03
CA LYS A 140 6.67 -29.16 -21.08
C LYS A 140 6.92 -30.42 -20.26
N TYR A 141 6.22 -30.52 -19.14
CA TYR A 141 6.05 -31.79 -18.44
C TYR A 141 4.58 -32.18 -18.35
N GLN A 142 4.33 -33.47 -18.17
CA GLN A 142 3.00 -34.05 -18.01
C GLN A 142 3.07 -35.22 -17.02
N ILE A 143 2.00 -35.50 -16.30
CA ILE A 143 1.95 -36.61 -15.36
C ILE A 143 2.08 -37.94 -16.13
N LEU A 144 2.88 -38.88 -15.62
CA LEU A 144 3.16 -40.15 -16.30
C LEU A 144 1.88 -40.94 -16.64
N SER A 145 0.89 -40.91 -15.74
CA SER A 145 -0.42 -41.56 -15.94
C SER A 145 -1.17 -41.06 -17.18
N ASP A 146 -1.05 -39.77 -17.49
CA ASP A 146 -1.70 -39.16 -18.66
C ASP A 146 -0.99 -39.55 -19.97
N TYR A 147 0.26 -39.97 -19.87
CA TYR A 147 1.05 -40.43 -21.00
C TYR A 147 0.82 -41.92 -21.33
N GLU A 148 0.54 -42.77 -20.34
CA GLU A 148 0.46 -44.23 -20.47
C GLU A 148 -0.76 -44.81 -21.23
N ALA A 149 -1.69 -43.98 -21.72
CA ALA A 149 -2.80 -44.49 -22.52
C ALA A 149 -2.38 -44.77 -23.99
N GLN A 150 -1.91 -45.99 -24.27
CA GLN A 150 -2.42 -46.91 -25.33
C GLN A 150 -1.50 -48.14 -25.54
N ARG A 151 -1.88 -49.29 -24.97
CA ARG A 151 -1.27 -50.60 -25.29
C ARG A 151 -1.65 -51.04 -26.72
N ARG A 152 -0.62 -51.43 -27.50
CA ARG A 152 -0.60 -52.20 -28.76
C ARG A 152 -1.44 -51.69 -29.95
N GLY A 153 -0.75 -51.31 -31.03
CA GLY A 153 -1.17 -51.66 -32.40
C GLY A 153 -2.27 -50.82 -33.06
N GLY A 154 -2.17 -49.50 -33.03
CA GLY A 154 -3.04 -48.64 -33.85
C GLY A 154 -2.28 -47.45 -34.42
N LYS A 155 -1.97 -47.48 -35.73
CA LYS A 155 -1.76 -46.24 -36.47
C LYS A 155 -3.06 -45.44 -36.40
N GLY A 156 -3.03 -44.28 -35.75
CA GLY A 156 -4.02 -43.22 -35.92
C GLY A 156 -5.13 -43.12 -34.88
N LYS A 157 -4.93 -42.24 -33.89
CA LYS A 157 -5.83 -41.10 -33.70
C LYS A 157 -4.97 -39.84 -33.75
N SER A 158 -5.28 -38.99 -34.72
CA SER A 158 -4.52 -37.80 -35.12
C SER A 158 -4.00 -37.02 -33.92
N ALA A 159 -2.68 -37.11 -33.70
CA ALA A 159 -1.97 -36.24 -32.78
C ALA A 159 -1.87 -34.88 -33.45
N THR A 160 -2.77 -33.97 -33.09
CA THR A 160 -2.69 -32.53 -33.36
C THR A 160 -2.79 -32.16 -34.85
N ARG A 161 -3.68 -31.22 -35.21
CA ARG A 161 -3.53 -30.48 -36.47
C ARG A 161 -2.25 -29.65 -36.37
N MET A 162 -1.10 -30.25 -36.70
CA MET A 162 0.14 -29.52 -36.87
C MET A 162 0.07 -28.80 -38.21
N LYS A 163 -0.04 -27.48 -38.14
CA LYS A 163 0.62 -26.66 -39.15
C LYS A 163 2.11 -26.77 -38.79
N ASP A 164 2.87 -27.39 -39.68
CA ASP A 164 4.32 -27.67 -39.59
C ASP A 164 4.72 -28.71 -38.51
N GLU A 165 5.31 -29.83 -38.96
CA GLU A 165 5.54 -31.07 -38.20
C GLU A 165 6.65 -30.94 -37.13
N ASP A 166 6.38 -30.25 -36.02
CA ASP A 166 7.26 -30.25 -34.85
C ASP A 166 7.20 -31.60 -34.10
N TYR A 167 8.33 -32.30 -34.00
CA TYR A 167 8.44 -33.62 -33.37
C TYR A 167 9.18 -33.54 -32.04
N ILE A 168 8.99 -34.56 -31.20
CA ILE A 168 9.66 -34.66 -29.90
C ILE A 168 11.11 -35.10 -30.14
N GLU A 169 12.07 -34.23 -29.82
CA GLU A 169 13.50 -34.51 -29.94
C GLU A 169 14.01 -35.28 -28.72
N ARG A 170 13.54 -34.92 -27.51
CA ARG A 170 13.92 -35.57 -26.25
C ARG A 170 12.69 -35.88 -25.40
N LEU A 171 12.71 -37.07 -24.80
CA LEU A 171 11.73 -37.51 -23.81
C LEU A 171 12.48 -38.17 -22.65
N LEU A 172 12.15 -37.75 -21.43
CA LEU A 172 12.72 -38.31 -20.21
C LEU A 172 11.65 -38.40 -19.12
N VAL A 173 11.83 -39.32 -18.19
CA VAL A 173 11.00 -39.49 -17.00
C VAL A 173 11.80 -38.98 -15.81
N ALA A 174 11.17 -38.15 -14.97
CA ALA A 174 11.78 -37.55 -13.79
C ALA A 174 10.71 -37.27 -12.73
N ASN A 175 11.12 -37.06 -11.49
CA ASN A 175 10.22 -36.55 -10.47
C ASN A 175 10.11 -35.01 -10.55
N THR A 176 8.94 -34.45 -10.26
CA THR A 176 8.73 -32.98 -10.15
C THR A 176 9.82 -32.22 -9.37
N HIS A 177 10.45 -32.85 -8.38
CA HIS A 177 11.49 -32.24 -7.53
C HIS A 177 12.92 -32.50 -8.01
N ASP A 178 13.11 -33.31 -9.04
CA ASP A 178 14.43 -33.58 -9.59
C ASP A 178 15.01 -32.32 -10.24
N ASN A 179 16.33 -32.25 -10.28
CA ASN A 179 17.01 -31.21 -11.05
C ASN A 179 17.10 -31.66 -12.51
N ILE A 180 16.78 -30.76 -13.42
CA ILE A 180 17.07 -30.90 -14.83
C ILE A 180 18.31 -30.07 -15.15
N LEU A 181 19.26 -30.68 -15.85
CA LEU A 181 20.39 -30.02 -16.46
C LEU A 181 20.15 -29.87 -17.97
N CYS A 182 20.07 -28.63 -18.45
CA CYS A 182 19.96 -28.30 -19.86
C CYS A 182 21.33 -27.84 -20.38
N PHE A 183 21.88 -28.56 -21.34
CA PHE A 183 23.16 -28.27 -21.97
C PHE A 183 22.95 -27.52 -23.27
N SER A 184 23.64 -26.39 -23.44
CA SER A 184 23.53 -25.58 -24.65
C SER A 184 24.64 -25.87 -25.66
N THR A 185 24.44 -25.44 -26.91
CA THR A 185 25.47 -25.48 -27.96
C THR A 185 26.69 -24.63 -27.66
N ARG A 186 26.58 -23.65 -26.75
CA ARG A 186 27.70 -22.80 -26.33
C ARG A 186 28.48 -23.40 -25.15
N GLY A 187 28.18 -24.64 -24.75
CA GLY A 187 28.81 -25.30 -23.61
C GLY A 187 28.34 -24.79 -22.25
N LYS A 188 27.24 -24.01 -22.19
CA LYS A 188 26.63 -23.59 -20.93
C LYS A 188 25.72 -24.69 -20.40
N THR A 189 25.66 -24.80 -19.07
CA THR A 189 24.72 -25.69 -18.38
C THR A 189 23.77 -24.86 -17.55
N TYR A 190 22.48 -25.08 -17.74
CA TYR A 190 21.42 -24.46 -16.95
C TYR A 190 20.78 -25.50 -16.05
N ARG A 191 20.59 -25.15 -14.77
CA ARG A 191 19.92 -26.00 -13.79
C ARG A 191 18.56 -25.41 -13.45
N LEU A 192 17.52 -26.23 -13.54
CA LEU A 192 16.16 -25.91 -13.12
C LEU A 192 15.48 -27.13 -12.50
N LYS A 193 14.48 -26.94 -11.66
CA LYS A 193 13.66 -28.03 -11.14
C LYS A 193 12.57 -28.40 -12.14
N VAL A 194 12.16 -29.67 -12.18
CA VAL A 194 11.13 -30.13 -13.14
C VAL A 194 9.83 -29.32 -13.00
N TYR A 195 9.38 -29.02 -11.79
CA TYR A 195 8.15 -28.25 -11.56
C TYR A 195 8.16 -26.82 -12.12
N GLN A 196 9.34 -26.26 -12.43
CA GLN A 196 9.47 -24.93 -13.04
C GLN A 196 9.15 -24.93 -14.54
N LEU A 197 9.14 -26.11 -15.17
CA LEU A 197 8.65 -26.26 -16.54
C LEU A 197 7.11 -26.08 -16.58
N PRO A 198 6.50 -25.84 -17.75
CA PRO A 198 5.05 -25.74 -17.82
C PRO A 198 4.41 -27.14 -17.77
N LEU A 199 3.49 -27.34 -16.81
CA LEU A 199 2.56 -28.47 -16.84
C LEU A 199 1.61 -28.28 -18.02
N ALA A 200 1.55 -29.26 -18.93
CA ALA A 200 0.67 -29.18 -20.08
C ALA A 200 0.19 -30.56 -20.53
N SER A 201 -1.02 -30.59 -21.11
CA SER A 201 -1.59 -31.83 -21.65
C SER A 201 -0.80 -32.35 -22.84
N ARG A 202 -1.05 -33.62 -23.21
CA ARG A 202 -0.40 -34.29 -24.34
C ARG A 202 -0.51 -33.51 -25.66
N THR A 203 -1.65 -32.87 -25.92
CA THR A 203 -1.94 -32.15 -27.17
C THR A 203 -1.40 -30.71 -27.20
N ALA A 204 -1.08 -30.12 -26.05
CA ALA A 204 -0.54 -28.78 -25.97
C ALA A 204 0.93 -28.74 -26.41
N ARG A 205 1.39 -27.66 -27.04
CA ARG A 205 2.79 -27.56 -27.51
C ARG A 205 3.79 -27.33 -26.36
N GLY A 206 3.37 -26.71 -25.26
CA GLY A 206 4.28 -26.30 -24.17
C GLY A 206 4.68 -24.83 -24.30
N LYS A 207 5.77 -24.42 -23.64
CA LYS A 207 6.33 -23.07 -23.78
C LYS A 207 7.71 -23.13 -24.45
N PRO A 208 8.10 -22.11 -25.25
CA PRO A 208 9.45 -22.00 -25.77
C PRO A 208 10.48 -21.98 -24.64
N ILE A 209 11.55 -22.78 -24.75
CA ILE A 209 12.61 -22.90 -23.73
C ILE A 209 13.39 -21.59 -23.54
N VAL A 210 13.48 -20.76 -24.59
CA VAL A 210 14.07 -19.41 -24.55
C VAL A 210 13.33 -18.45 -23.61
N ASN A 211 12.07 -18.73 -23.28
CA ASN A 211 11.30 -17.92 -22.33
C ASN A 211 11.49 -18.39 -20.87
N ILE A 212 12.12 -19.54 -20.66
CA ILE A 212 12.36 -20.14 -19.35
C ILE A 212 13.83 -19.99 -18.96
N LEU A 213 14.73 -20.15 -19.92
CA LEU A 213 16.18 -20.04 -19.74
C LEU A 213 16.72 -18.79 -20.43
N PRO A 214 17.70 -18.10 -19.82
CA PRO A 214 18.36 -16.94 -20.44
C PRO A 214 19.36 -17.43 -21.50
N LEU A 215 18.84 -17.78 -22.67
CA LEU A 215 19.61 -18.22 -23.84
C LEU A 215 20.04 -17.01 -24.67
N GLU A 216 21.27 -17.02 -25.18
CA GLU A 216 21.76 -16.01 -26.12
C GLU A 216 21.21 -16.24 -27.54
N ASP A 217 21.37 -15.23 -28.41
CA ASP A 217 20.93 -15.34 -29.80
C ASP A 217 21.65 -16.51 -30.52
N GLY A 218 20.86 -17.37 -31.16
CA GLY A 218 21.33 -18.61 -31.80
C GLY A 218 21.78 -19.73 -30.84
N GLU A 219 21.63 -19.57 -29.53
CA GLU A 219 21.90 -20.63 -28.54
C GLU A 219 20.73 -21.62 -28.45
N ARG A 220 21.00 -22.92 -28.62
CA ARG A 220 19.99 -23.99 -28.51
C ARG A 220 20.40 -25.02 -27.46
N ILE A 221 19.41 -25.66 -26.84
CA ILE A 221 19.65 -26.77 -25.92
C ILE A 221 19.84 -28.06 -26.72
N THR A 222 20.94 -28.77 -26.48
CA THR A 222 21.34 -30.01 -27.20
C THR A 222 20.96 -31.28 -26.45
N ALA A 223 20.99 -31.21 -25.11
CA ALA A 223 20.69 -32.33 -24.24
C ALA A 223 20.03 -31.84 -22.95
N ILE A 224 19.14 -32.68 -22.44
CA ILE A 224 18.49 -32.51 -21.15
C ILE A 224 18.74 -33.78 -20.34
N LEU A 225 19.27 -33.64 -19.13
CA LEU A 225 19.53 -34.76 -18.21
C LEU A 225 18.81 -34.53 -16.88
N PRO A 226 17.96 -35.47 -16.43
CA PRO A 226 17.45 -35.46 -15.07
C PRO A 226 18.54 -35.92 -14.09
N VAL A 227 18.63 -35.25 -12.96
CA VAL A 227 19.54 -35.53 -11.85
C VAL A 227 18.73 -35.49 -10.56
N ASP A 228 18.53 -36.67 -10.01
CA ASP A 228 17.91 -36.91 -8.71
C ASP A 228 18.80 -36.37 -7.58
N GLU A 229 20.05 -36.81 -7.55
CA GLU A 229 21.05 -36.51 -6.54
C GLU A 229 22.42 -36.27 -7.18
N PHE A 230 23.10 -35.22 -6.72
CA PHE A 230 24.47 -34.91 -7.13
C PHE A 230 25.46 -35.77 -6.33
N SER A 231 25.63 -37.02 -6.75
CA SER A 231 26.63 -37.93 -6.19
C SER A 231 28.01 -37.68 -6.79
N ALA A 232 29.05 -37.75 -5.95
CA ALA A 232 30.46 -37.65 -6.37
C ALA A 232 30.91 -38.80 -7.30
N ASP A 233 30.16 -39.90 -7.34
CA ASP A 233 30.47 -41.09 -8.14
C ASP A 233 29.82 -41.05 -9.55
N LYS A 234 29.00 -40.04 -9.84
CA LYS A 234 28.37 -39.84 -11.15
C LYS A 234 29.09 -38.74 -11.93
N PHE A 235 29.48 -39.03 -13.17
CA PHE A 235 30.16 -38.09 -14.06
C PHE A 235 29.30 -37.78 -15.28
N ILE A 236 29.31 -36.52 -15.71
CA ILE A 236 28.66 -36.08 -16.95
C ILE A 236 29.74 -36.02 -18.04
N PHE A 237 29.59 -36.87 -19.05
CA PHE A 237 30.47 -36.87 -20.20
C PHE A 237 29.90 -35.97 -21.30
N MET A 238 30.72 -35.03 -21.77
CA MET A 238 30.37 -34.11 -22.86
C MET A 238 31.31 -34.36 -24.03
N ALA A 239 30.77 -34.31 -25.25
CA ALA A 239 31.53 -34.45 -26.49
C ALA A 239 31.25 -33.25 -27.40
N THR A 240 32.31 -32.70 -27.98
CA THR A 240 32.27 -31.64 -29.01
C THR A 240 32.43 -32.26 -30.39
N GLY A 241 32.03 -31.53 -31.43
CA GLY A 241 32.11 -32.01 -32.82
C GLY A 241 33.50 -31.86 -33.47
N ASP A 242 34.47 -31.31 -32.73
CA ASP A 242 35.83 -31.01 -33.18
C ASP A 242 36.81 -32.15 -32.87
#